data_AF-A0A672R0F7-F1
#
_entry.id   AF-A0A672R0F7-F1
#
_cell.length_a   1.000
_cell.length_b   1.000
_cell.length_c   1.000
_cell.angle_alpha   90.00
_cell.angle_beta   90.00
_cell.angle_gamma   90.00
#
_symmetry.space_group_name_H-M   'P 1'
#
loop_
_entity.id
_entity.type
_entity.pdbx_description
1 polymer ?
#
loop_
_entity_poly.entity_id
_entity_poly.type
_entity_poly.pdbx_seq_one_letter_code
_entity_poly.pdbx_strand_id
1 'polypeptide(L)'
;MLIMRGARINVMNRGDDTPLHLAASHGHRDILAKLIQCKADTNAANEHGNTPLHYACFWAHNLVAEDLVNNGAQVSICNKYGETPLDKAKPQLAANLKELAEKQGQSLTKVPFKDTFWKGTTRTRPRNGTLNKQAGIDYKQLSMLAKINENHSGELWQGRWQGTEIVVKMLHVRDWTTRKSRDFNEEYPKLRIFSHPNVLPMLGACQSPPAPHPIIITHWMPYGSLYNVLHEGTNFVVDQTQAVKFALDIACGMAFLHTLEPMIPRHSLNSKSVMIDEDMTARISMADVKFSFQCPGRMYSPAWVAPEALQKKPEEINRRSADMWSFAVLLWELVTREVPFADLSNMEIGMKSEQPAL
;
A
#
# COMPACT_ATOMS: atom_id res chain seq x y z
N MET A 1 -12.85 -26.89 1.49
CA MET A 1 -13.99 -26.01 1.83
C MET A 1 -13.64 -24.52 1.75
N LEU A 2 -12.65 -24.04 2.51
CA LEU A 2 -12.29 -22.60 2.55
C LEU A 2 -12.00 -21.99 1.17
N ILE A 3 -11.21 -22.69 0.34
CA ILE A 3 -10.87 -22.25 -1.03
C ILE A 3 -12.13 -22.04 -1.88
N MET A 4 -13.10 -22.96 -1.79
CA MET A 4 -14.37 -22.86 -2.53
C MET A 4 -15.27 -21.73 -2.03
N ARG A 5 -15.05 -21.25 -0.80
CA ARG A 5 -15.74 -20.12 -0.19
C ARG A 5 -14.98 -18.79 -0.37
N GLY A 6 -14.01 -18.74 -1.27
CA GLY A 6 -13.28 -17.50 -1.61
C GLY A 6 -12.04 -17.22 -0.76
N ALA A 7 -11.53 -18.20 -0.01
CA ALA A 7 -10.26 -18.02 0.70
C ALA A 7 -9.10 -17.79 -0.29
N ARG A 8 -8.28 -16.78 -0.01
CA ARG A 8 -7.14 -16.38 -0.84
C ARG A 8 -5.99 -17.39 -0.70
N ILE A 9 -5.42 -17.83 -1.81
CA ILE A 9 -4.44 -18.93 -1.88
C ILE A 9 -3.02 -18.52 -1.43
N ASN A 10 -2.59 -17.31 -1.78
CA ASN A 10 -1.22 -16.83 -1.53
C ASN A 10 -1.14 -15.89 -0.31
N VAL A 11 -1.99 -16.10 0.71
CA VAL A 11 -1.92 -15.33 1.95
C VAL A 11 -0.71 -15.77 2.76
N MET A 12 -0.06 -14.84 3.44
CA MET A 12 1.13 -15.07 4.25
C MET A 12 0.81 -15.02 5.75
N ASN A 13 1.48 -15.86 6.54
CA ASN A 13 1.48 -15.77 8.01
C ASN A 13 2.51 -14.70 8.49
N ARG A 14 2.83 -14.66 9.80
CA ARG A 14 3.80 -13.70 10.36
C ARG A 14 5.23 -13.88 9.86
N GLY A 15 5.62 -15.10 9.46
CA GLY A 15 6.93 -15.42 8.87
C GLY A 15 6.92 -15.47 7.34
N ASP A 16 5.86 -14.98 6.71
CA ASP A 16 5.61 -15.02 5.26
C ASP A 16 5.40 -16.38 4.63
N ASP A 17 5.11 -17.39 5.43
CA ASP A 17 4.76 -18.69 4.88
C ASP A 17 3.36 -18.60 4.26
N THR A 18 3.28 -18.97 2.99
CA THR A 18 2.00 -19.20 2.33
C THR A 18 1.43 -20.57 2.73
N PRO A 19 0.13 -20.84 2.51
CA PRO A 19 -0.41 -22.18 2.65
C PRO A 19 0.40 -23.26 1.92
N LEU A 20 1.04 -22.89 0.79
CA LEU A 20 1.89 -23.81 0.03
C LEU A 20 3.22 -24.13 0.75
N HIS A 21 3.81 -23.17 1.47
CA HIS A 21 4.97 -23.43 2.34
C HIS A 21 4.63 -24.42 3.44
N LEU A 22 3.50 -24.20 4.12
CA LEU A 22 3.06 -25.06 5.22
C LEU A 22 2.68 -26.47 4.73
N ALA A 23 2.01 -26.58 3.58
CA ALA A 23 1.74 -27.88 2.97
C ALA A 23 3.05 -28.60 2.60
N ALA A 24 4.04 -27.87 2.11
CA ALA A 24 5.35 -28.42 1.77
C ALA A 24 6.17 -28.84 3.00
N SER A 25 6.15 -28.09 4.09
CA SER A 25 6.87 -28.44 5.33
C SER A 25 6.31 -29.67 6.03
N HIS A 26 4.99 -29.90 5.92
CA HIS A 26 4.31 -31.04 6.53
C HIS A 26 4.11 -32.24 5.60
N GLY A 27 4.54 -32.15 4.33
CA GLY A 27 4.43 -33.27 3.38
C GLY A 27 2.99 -33.53 2.91
N HIS A 28 2.08 -32.56 3.04
CA HIS A 28 0.66 -32.71 2.69
C HIS A 28 0.45 -32.57 1.18
N ARG A 29 0.75 -33.64 0.45
CA ARG A 29 0.74 -33.70 -1.02
C ARG A 29 -0.64 -33.39 -1.63
N ASP A 30 -1.71 -33.86 -1.02
CA ASP A 30 -3.09 -33.62 -1.43
C ASP A 30 -3.50 -32.13 -1.31
N ILE A 31 -3.14 -31.50 -0.20
CA ILE A 31 -3.34 -30.06 0.03
C ILE A 31 -2.50 -29.26 -0.97
N LEU A 32 -1.23 -29.64 -1.16
CA LEU A 32 -0.32 -29.02 -2.10
C LEU A 32 -0.87 -29.07 -3.53
N ALA A 33 -1.30 -30.25 -4.00
CA ALA A 33 -1.92 -30.41 -5.31
C ALA A 33 -3.16 -29.52 -5.47
N LYS A 34 -3.99 -29.42 -4.43
CA LYS A 34 -5.16 -28.54 -4.46
C LYS A 34 -4.80 -27.06 -4.54
N LEU A 35 -3.79 -26.63 -3.78
CA LEU A 35 -3.30 -25.25 -3.81
C LEU A 35 -2.71 -24.88 -5.17
N ILE A 36 -1.92 -25.77 -5.77
CA ILE A 36 -1.35 -25.61 -7.12
C ILE A 36 -2.46 -25.54 -8.17
N GLN A 37 -3.47 -26.42 -8.11
CA GLN A 37 -4.64 -26.37 -8.99
C GLN A 37 -5.35 -24.99 -8.91
N CYS A 38 -5.33 -24.37 -7.74
CA CYS A 38 -5.85 -23.03 -7.50
C CYS A 38 -4.83 -21.91 -7.75
N LYS A 39 -3.78 -22.16 -8.54
CA LYS A 39 -2.75 -21.19 -8.95
C LYS A 39 -1.96 -20.58 -7.79
N ALA A 40 -1.60 -21.40 -6.79
CA ALA A 40 -0.63 -21.00 -5.78
C ALA A 40 0.73 -20.65 -6.42
N ASP A 41 1.41 -19.63 -5.88
CA ASP A 41 2.74 -19.23 -6.35
C ASP A 41 3.80 -20.21 -5.79
N THR A 42 4.31 -21.08 -6.67
CA THR A 42 5.29 -22.14 -6.33
C THR A 42 6.68 -21.59 -5.98
N ASN A 43 6.96 -20.34 -6.35
CA ASN A 43 8.23 -19.66 -6.10
C ASN A 43 8.09 -18.51 -5.09
N ALA A 44 6.98 -18.44 -4.35
CA ALA A 44 6.82 -17.49 -3.26
C ALA A 44 7.98 -17.64 -2.27
N ALA A 45 8.60 -16.55 -1.86
CA ALA A 45 9.69 -16.54 -0.90
C ALA A 45 9.22 -15.97 0.44
N ASN A 46 9.56 -16.63 1.54
CA ASN A 46 9.22 -16.19 2.88
C ASN A 46 10.23 -15.17 3.46
N GLU A 47 10.15 -14.85 4.75
CA GLU A 47 10.98 -13.82 5.37
C GLU A 47 12.48 -14.14 5.35
N HIS A 48 12.83 -15.42 5.24
CA HIS A 48 14.20 -15.92 5.13
C HIS A 48 14.63 -16.15 3.67
N GLY A 49 13.74 -15.84 2.71
CA GLY A 49 13.96 -16.12 1.30
C GLY A 49 13.77 -17.59 0.93
N ASN A 50 13.25 -18.42 1.84
CA ASN A 50 12.96 -19.83 1.54
C ASN A 50 11.67 -19.90 0.72
N THR A 51 11.66 -20.78 -0.27
CA THR A 51 10.49 -21.12 -1.09
C THR A 51 9.81 -22.39 -0.54
N PRO A 52 8.59 -22.76 -0.99
CA PRO A 52 7.98 -24.03 -0.62
C PRO A 52 8.89 -25.24 -0.93
N LEU A 53 9.67 -25.16 -2.01
CA LEU A 53 10.62 -26.21 -2.38
C LEU A 53 11.78 -26.35 -1.38
N HIS A 54 12.25 -25.24 -0.79
CA HIS A 54 13.25 -25.32 0.29
C HIS A 54 12.74 -26.13 1.49
N TYR A 55 11.48 -25.93 1.88
CA TYR A 55 10.86 -26.70 2.98
C TYR A 55 10.71 -28.17 2.63
N ALA A 56 10.20 -28.49 1.43
CA ALA A 56 10.06 -29.88 0.98
C ALA A 56 11.42 -30.60 0.96
N CYS A 57 12.47 -29.94 0.47
CA CYS A 57 13.83 -30.46 0.45
C CYS A 57 14.42 -30.67 1.85
N PHE A 58 14.29 -29.66 2.72
CA PHE A 58 14.83 -29.68 4.08
C PHE A 58 14.21 -30.81 4.93
N TRP A 59 12.90 -31.00 4.82
CA TRP A 59 12.18 -32.06 5.53
C TRP A 59 12.16 -33.40 4.79
N ALA A 60 12.82 -33.50 3.62
CA ALA A 60 12.92 -34.70 2.79
C ALA A 60 11.57 -35.29 2.33
N HIS A 61 10.60 -34.42 2.02
CA HIS A 61 9.31 -34.81 1.44
C HIS A 61 9.44 -34.97 -0.09
N ASN A 62 10.09 -36.07 -0.51
CA ASN A 62 10.50 -36.29 -1.91
C ASN A 62 9.37 -36.08 -2.93
N LEU A 63 8.21 -36.72 -2.72
CA LEU A 63 7.07 -36.63 -3.65
C LEU A 63 6.52 -35.20 -3.77
N VAL A 64 6.55 -34.45 -2.68
CA VAL A 64 6.10 -33.05 -2.67
C VAL A 64 7.10 -32.15 -3.40
N ALA A 65 8.41 -32.40 -3.22
CA ALA A 65 9.45 -31.67 -3.92
C ALA A 65 9.39 -31.91 -5.45
N GLU A 66 9.18 -33.16 -5.86
CA GLU A 66 8.97 -33.52 -7.26
C GLU A 66 7.72 -32.87 -7.84
N ASP A 67 6.59 -32.92 -7.14
CA ASP A 67 5.35 -32.25 -7.57
C ASP A 67 5.53 -30.73 -7.71
N LEU A 68 6.27 -30.09 -6.80
CA LEU A 68 6.57 -28.66 -6.86
C LEU A 68 7.39 -28.31 -8.11
N VAL A 69 8.48 -29.05 -8.38
CA VAL A 69 9.29 -28.84 -9.59
C VAL A 69 8.45 -29.10 -10.83
N ASN A 70 7.65 -30.16 -10.84
CA ASN A 70 6.75 -30.47 -11.94
C ASN A 70 5.76 -29.35 -12.27
N ASN A 71 5.42 -28.52 -11.28
CA ASN A 71 4.53 -27.37 -11.41
C ASN A 71 5.27 -26.02 -11.39
N GLY A 72 6.54 -26.00 -11.85
CA GLY A 72 7.27 -24.77 -12.13
C GLY A 72 8.01 -24.15 -10.94
N ALA A 73 8.18 -24.89 -9.83
CA ALA A 73 9.11 -24.46 -8.78
C ALA A 73 10.56 -24.50 -9.30
N GLN A 74 11.30 -23.42 -9.05
CA GLN A 74 12.68 -23.27 -9.52
C GLN A 74 13.66 -23.81 -8.50
N VAL A 75 14.56 -24.69 -8.96
CA VAL A 75 15.61 -25.29 -8.11
C VAL A 75 16.81 -24.37 -7.86
N SER A 76 16.88 -23.22 -8.56
CA SER A 76 18.03 -22.31 -8.56
C SER A 76 17.84 -21.05 -7.72
N ILE A 77 16.67 -20.81 -7.14
CA ILE A 77 16.40 -19.65 -6.28
C ILE A 77 17.18 -19.79 -4.97
N CYS A 78 18.03 -18.81 -4.65
CA CYS A 78 18.72 -18.76 -3.37
C CYS A 78 17.85 -18.11 -2.29
N ASN A 79 17.99 -18.59 -1.05
CA ASN A 79 17.51 -17.91 0.15
C ASN A 79 18.49 -16.82 0.63
N LYS A 80 18.20 -16.17 1.76
CA LYS A 80 19.06 -15.12 2.36
C LYS A 80 20.47 -15.58 2.72
N TYR A 81 20.67 -16.89 2.85
CA TYR A 81 21.95 -17.51 3.17
C TYR A 81 22.74 -17.95 1.91
N GLY A 82 22.20 -17.68 0.71
CA GLY A 82 22.82 -18.06 -0.57
C GLY A 82 22.61 -19.54 -0.94
N GLU A 83 21.77 -20.25 -0.19
CA GLU A 83 21.48 -21.66 -0.37
C GLU A 83 20.28 -21.85 -1.30
N THR A 84 20.37 -22.83 -2.19
CA THR A 84 19.27 -23.25 -3.06
C THR A 84 18.45 -24.37 -2.40
N PRO A 85 17.26 -24.73 -2.91
CA PRO A 85 16.53 -25.89 -2.43
C PRO A 85 17.35 -27.19 -2.53
N LEU A 86 18.21 -27.31 -3.55
CA LEU A 86 19.09 -28.47 -3.72
C LEU A 86 20.15 -28.56 -2.62
N ASP A 87 20.65 -27.41 -2.14
CA ASP A 87 21.63 -27.35 -1.04
C ASP A 87 21.00 -27.81 0.30
N LYS A 88 19.67 -27.73 0.44
CA LYS A 88 18.91 -28.24 1.61
C LYS A 88 18.44 -29.68 1.47
N ALA A 89 18.53 -30.28 0.28
CA ALA A 89 18.05 -31.62 0.02
C ALA A 89 19.09 -32.69 0.40
N LYS A 90 18.62 -33.90 0.68
CA LYS A 90 19.50 -35.08 0.76
C LYS A 90 20.12 -35.36 -0.63
N PRO A 91 21.33 -35.95 -0.73
CA PRO A 91 22.03 -36.12 -2.00
C PRO A 91 21.22 -36.81 -3.11
N GLN A 92 20.46 -37.85 -2.75
CA GLN A 92 19.60 -38.59 -3.68
C GLN A 92 18.46 -37.72 -4.23
N LEU A 93 17.79 -36.97 -3.35
CA LEU A 93 16.72 -36.06 -3.75
C LEU A 93 17.27 -34.90 -4.60
N ALA A 94 18.42 -34.34 -4.21
CA ALA A 94 19.06 -33.26 -4.97
C ALA A 94 19.39 -33.69 -6.40
N ALA A 95 19.94 -34.89 -6.58
CA ALA A 95 20.23 -35.45 -7.90
C ALA A 95 18.96 -35.62 -8.75
N ASN A 96 17.90 -36.20 -8.16
CA ASN A 96 16.62 -36.39 -8.85
C ASN A 96 15.97 -35.06 -9.26
N LEU A 97 15.92 -34.08 -8.35
CA LEU A 97 15.32 -32.78 -8.63
C LEU A 97 16.12 -31.99 -9.66
N LYS A 98 17.45 -32.14 -9.67
CA LYS A 98 18.30 -31.54 -10.69
C LYS A 98 18.01 -32.12 -12.07
N GLU A 99 17.96 -33.44 -12.19
CA GLU A 99 17.62 -34.11 -13.46
C GLU A 99 16.22 -33.73 -13.93
N LEU A 100 15.25 -33.65 -13.00
CA LEU A 100 13.89 -33.23 -13.30
C LEU A 100 13.83 -31.78 -13.80
N ALA A 101 14.56 -30.86 -13.16
CA ALA A 101 14.63 -29.47 -13.56
C ALA A 101 15.29 -29.28 -14.94
N GLU A 102 16.35 -30.04 -15.24
CA GLU A 102 17.01 -30.06 -16.55
C GLU A 102 16.05 -30.57 -17.64
N LYS A 103 15.30 -31.66 -17.37
CA LYS A 103 14.25 -32.17 -18.27
C LYS A 103 13.16 -31.14 -18.57
N GLN A 104 12.89 -30.23 -17.63
CA GLN A 104 11.95 -29.13 -17.82
C GLN A 104 12.56 -27.87 -18.43
N GLY A 105 13.85 -27.89 -18.80
CA GLY A 105 14.54 -26.74 -19.39
C GLY A 105 14.82 -25.60 -18.41
N GLN A 106 14.87 -25.86 -17.10
CA GLN A 106 15.23 -24.84 -16.11
C GLN A 106 16.73 -24.50 -16.18
N SER A 107 17.07 -23.22 -16.00
CA SER A 107 18.46 -22.80 -15.80
C SER A 107 18.91 -23.12 -14.37
N LEU A 108 20.03 -23.82 -14.24
CA LEU A 108 20.66 -24.14 -12.95
C LEU A 108 21.55 -23.01 -12.40
N THR A 109 21.59 -21.87 -13.10
CA THR A 109 22.31 -20.68 -12.61
C THR A 109 21.65 -20.15 -11.34
N LYS A 110 22.40 -20.08 -10.24
CA LYS A 110 21.91 -19.55 -8.96
C LYS A 110 21.31 -18.16 -9.14
N VAL A 111 20.05 -18.01 -8.77
CA VAL A 111 19.34 -16.73 -8.73
C VAL A 111 19.51 -16.16 -7.32
N PRO A 112 20.31 -15.10 -7.14
CA PRO A 112 20.58 -14.58 -5.80
C PRO A 112 19.30 -14.03 -5.18
N PHE A 113 19.14 -14.23 -3.87
CA PHE A 113 18.08 -13.59 -3.11
C PHE A 113 18.24 -12.07 -3.22
N LYS A 114 17.25 -11.40 -3.83
CA LYS A 114 17.18 -9.94 -3.82
C LYS A 114 16.32 -9.53 -2.65
N ASP A 115 16.93 -8.91 -1.65
CA ASP A 115 16.19 -8.31 -0.56
C ASP A 115 15.37 -7.16 -1.14
N THR A 116 14.09 -7.41 -1.40
CA THR A 116 13.13 -6.37 -1.81
C THR A 116 12.66 -5.55 -0.60
N PHE A 117 13.33 -5.71 0.54
CA PHE A 117 13.03 -5.07 1.82
C PHE A 117 14.00 -3.92 2.11
N TRP A 118 13.41 -2.75 2.30
CA TRP A 118 14.04 -1.63 2.98
C TRP A 118 14.14 -1.98 4.47
N LYS A 119 15.36 -2.01 5.02
CA LYS A 119 15.61 -2.17 6.46
C LYS A 119 14.83 -1.09 7.21
N GLY A 120 13.77 -1.47 7.93
CA GLY A 120 13.06 -0.57 8.86
C GLY A 120 11.56 -0.80 9.01
N THR A 121 10.82 -1.15 7.96
CA THR A 121 9.35 -1.12 8.02
C THR A 121 8.71 -2.46 8.39
N THR A 122 8.00 -2.46 9.52
CA THR A 122 7.06 -3.52 9.93
C THR A 122 6.00 -3.73 8.84
N ARG A 123 5.84 -4.99 8.48
CA ARG A 123 5.19 -5.46 7.25
C ARG A 123 3.67 -5.27 7.27
N THR A 124 3.15 -4.61 6.24
CA THR A 124 1.94 -5.11 5.55
C THR A 124 2.17 -4.96 4.06
N ARG A 125 2.10 -6.06 3.30
CA ARG A 125 1.89 -6.05 1.85
C ARG A 125 0.44 -6.48 1.57
N PRO A 126 -0.23 -5.96 0.53
CA PRO A 126 -1.64 -6.25 0.24
C PRO A 126 -1.86 -7.67 -0.25
N ARG A 127 -2.90 -8.30 0.30
CA ARG A 127 -3.40 -9.64 -0.06
C ARG A 127 -4.01 -9.72 -1.48
N ASN A 128 -3.65 -8.87 -2.45
CA ASN A 128 -4.09 -8.98 -3.83
C ASN A 128 -2.89 -8.94 -4.80
N GLY A 129 -2.57 -10.10 -5.39
CA GLY A 129 -1.33 -10.34 -6.14
C GLY A 129 -1.29 -9.81 -7.57
N THR A 130 -2.36 -9.18 -8.07
CA THR A 130 -2.41 -8.61 -9.43
C THR A 130 -2.04 -7.13 -9.50
N LEU A 131 -2.12 -6.38 -8.40
CA LEU A 131 -1.92 -4.92 -8.41
C LEU A 131 -0.48 -4.48 -8.03
N ASN A 132 0.32 -5.38 -7.46
CA ASN A 132 1.63 -5.04 -6.89
C ASN A 132 2.85 -5.54 -7.68
N LYS A 133 2.66 -6.07 -8.90
CA LYS A 133 3.75 -6.59 -9.75
C LYS A 133 4.09 -5.72 -10.96
N GLN A 134 3.37 -4.63 -11.23
CA GLN A 134 3.68 -3.77 -12.37
C GLN A 134 4.76 -2.74 -12.00
N ALA A 135 5.82 -2.70 -12.81
CA ALA A 135 7.00 -1.83 -12.66
C ALA A 135 6.70 -0.32 -12.79
N GLY A 136 5.44 0.05 -12.96
CA GLY A 136 4.90 1.39 -13.18
C GLY A 136 3.60 1.29 -13.95
N ILE A 137 2.80 2.35 -13.95
CA ILE A 137 1.66 2.49 -14.86
C ILE A 137 2.13 3.32 -16.05
N ASP A 138 1.83 2.90 -17.28
CA ASP A 138 2.09 3.75 -18.45
C ASP A 138 0.91 4.71 -18.62
N TYR A 139 1.20 6.01 -18.75
CA TYR A 139 0.19 7.04 -18.98
C TYR A 139 -0.73 6.72 -20.17
N LYS A 140 -0.18 6.11 -21.23
CA LYS A 140 -0.96 5.74 -22.43
C LYS A 140 -2.05 4.69 -22.16
N GLN A 141 -1.97 3.98 -21.04
CA GLN A 141 -2.99 3.02 -20.62
C GLN A 141 -4.15 3.66 -19.86
N LEU A 142 -4.05 4.94 -19.51
CA LEU A 142 -5.07 5.68 -18.80
C LEU A 142 -6.09 6.23 -19.80
N SER A 143 -7.38 5.98 -19.54
CA SER A 143 -8.47 6.64 -20.23
C SER A 143 -9.01 7.75 -19.34
N MET A 144 -8.76 9.02 -19.71
CA MET A 144 -9.28 10.17 -18.99
C MET A 144 -10.76 10.37 -19.36
N LEU A 145 -11.65 10.41 -18.36
CA LEU A 145 -13.10 10.54 -18.58
C LEU A 145 -13.57 11.98 -18.37
N ALA A 146 -13.44 12.49 -17.15
CA ALA A 146 -13.95 13.81 -16.77
C ALA A 146 -12.99 14.51 -15.80
N LYS A 147 -12.82 15.82 -15.96
CA LYS A 147 -12.09 16.65 -15.00
C LYS A 147 -13.00 16.93 -13.82
N ILE A 148 -12.54 16.60 -12.61
CA ILE A 148 -13.29 16.80 -11.36
C ILE A 148 -12.93 18.15 -10.76
N ASN A 149 -11.64 18.49 -10.73
CA ASN A 149 -11.15 19.72 -10.10
C ASN A 149 -9.83 20.17 -10.73
N GLU A 150 -9.54 21.47 -10.64
CA GLU A 150 -8.26 22.07 -10.97
C GLU A 150 -7.93 23.17 -9.95
N ASN A 151 -6.70 23.17 -9.46
CA ASN A 151 -6.18 24.24 -8.63
C ASN A 151 -4.69 24.46 -8.89
N HIS A 152 -4.09 25.41 -8.18
CA HIS A 152 -2.66 25.74 -8.34
C HIS A 152 -1.71 24.56 -8.03
N SER A 153 -2.18 23.52 -7.33
CA SER A 153 -1.37 22.36 -6.92
C SER A 153 -1.50 21.19 -7.89
N GLY A 154 -2.47 21.24 -8.80
CA GLY A 154 -2.70 20.17 -9.76
C GLY A 154 -4.13 20.07 -10.26
N GLU A 155 -4.37 19.00 -11.00
CA GLU A 155 -5.66 18.63 -11.55
C GLU A 155 -6.10 17.28 -11.00
N LEU A 156 -7.41 17.13 -10.85
CA LEU A 156 -8.05 15.90 -10.43
C LEU A 156 -9.00 15.44 -11.53
N TRP A 157 -8.84 14.21 -11.98
CA TRP A 157 -9.62 13.62 -13.06
C TRP A 157 -10.20 12.28 -12.64
N GLN A 158 -11.40 12.00 -13.13
CA GLN A 158 -11.96 10.66 -13.18
C GLN A 158 -11.43 9.97 -14.45
N GLY A 159 -11.05 8.71 -14.33
CA GLY A 159 -10.53 7.93 -15.44
C GLY A 159 -10.80 6.44 -15.31
N ARG A 160 -10.28 5.69 -16.27
CA ARG A 160 -10.27 4.23 -16.27
C ARG A 160 -8.87 3.69 -16.56
N TRP A 161 -8.53 2.59 -15.91
CA TRP A 161 -7.30 1.85 -16.15
C TRP A 161 -7.57 0.36 -16.02
N GLN A 162 -7.23 -0.41 -17.06
CA GLN A 162 -7.49 -1.85 -17.16
C GLN A 162 -8.96 -2.22 -16.84
N GLY A 163 -9.91 -1.38 -17.25
CA GLY A 163 -11.34 -1.57 -17.00
C GLY A 163 -11.84 -1.15 -15.62
N THR A 164 -10.95 -0.74 -14.70
CA THR A 164 -11.30 -0.26 -13.36
C THR A 164 -11.43 1.26 -13.35
N GLU A 165 -12.43 1.80 -12.66
CA GLU A 165 -12.56 3.25 -12.45
C GLU A 165 -11.54 3.75 -11.43
N ILE A 166 -10.91 4.87 -11.77
CA ILE A 166 -9.79 5.43 -11.01
C ILE A 166 -9.91 6.94 -10.90
N VAL A 167 -9.18 7.49 -9.94
CA VAL A 167 -8.88 8.92 -9.86
C VAL A 167 -7.43 9.14 -10.29
N VAL A 168 -7.24 10.10 -11.18
CA VAL A 168 -5.94 10.55 -11.68
C VAL A 168 -5.66 11.93 -11.09
N LYS A 169 -4.66 12.00 -10.21
CA LYS A 169 -4.16 13.23 -9.57
C LYS A 169 -2.90 13.68 -10.31
N MET A 170 -3.02 14.71 -11.16
CA MET A 170 -1.90 15.31 -11.88
C MET A 170 -1.34 16.47 -11.06
N LEU A 171 -0.08 16.39 -10.63
CA LEU A 171 0.49 17.36 -9.70
C LEU A 171 1.23 18.50 -10.42
N HIS A 172 0.80 19.74 -10.21
CA HIS A 172 1.54 20.91 -10.69
C HIS A 172 2.77 21.15 -9.82
N VAL A 173 3.93 20.77 -10.33
CA VAL A 173 5.23 20.92 -9.66
C VAL A 173 6.06 21.94 -10.43
N ARG A 174 6.35 23.08 -9.79
CA ARG A 174 7.27 24.09 -10.33
C ARG A 174 8.67 23.50 -10.49
N ASP A 175 9.37 23.85 -11.57
CA ASP A 175 10.75 23.45 -11.85
C ASP A 175 10.95 21.93 -11.73
N TRP A 176 10.26 21.14 -12.56
CA TRP A 176 10.37 19.68 -12.56
C TRP A 176 11.77 19.24 -13.02
N THR A 177 12.62 18.85 -12.07
CA THR A 177 14.00 18.43 -12.32
C THR A 177 14.15 16.91 -12.29
N THR A 178 15.24 16.41 -12.85
CA THR A 178 15.65 15.00 -12.74
C THR A 178 15.73 14.52 -11.29
N ARG A 179 16.11 15.41 -10.35
CA ARG A 179 16.12 15.12 -8.91
C ARG A 179 14.70 14.86 -8.39
N LYS A 180 13.75 15.77 -8.65
CA LYS A 180 12.34 15.59 -8.23
C LYS A 180 11.71 14.34 -8.85
N SER A 181 12.05 14.03 -10.10
CA SER A 181 11.64 12.79 -10.75
C SER A 181 12.19 11.54 -10.04
N ARG A 182 13.46 11.55 -9.65
CA ARG A 182 14.06 10.47 -8.86
C ARG A 182 13.40 10.32 -7.50
N ASP A 183 13.25 11.43 -6.78
CA ASP A 183 12.62 11.47 -5.45
C ASP A 183 11.18 10.92 -5.53
N PHE A 184 10.41 11.34 -6.54
CA PHE A 184 9.07 10.80 -6.79
C PHE A 184 9.08 9.29 -6.99
N ASN A 185 9.95 8.79 -7.87
CA ASN A 185 10.07 7.36 -8.19
C ASN A 185 10.55 6.51 -7.00
N GLU A 186 11.27 7.12 -6.05
CA GLU A 186 11.68 6.46 -4.81
C GLU A 186 10.57 6.48 -3.74
N GLU A 187 9.81 7.57 -3.64
CA GLU A 187 8.82 7.78 -2.59
C GLU A 187 7.47 7.11 -2.88
N TYR A 188 6.94 7.22 -4.10
CA TYR A 188 5.58 6.75 -4.40
C TYR A 188 5.36 5.24 -4.16
N PRO A 189 6.34 4.33 -4.40
CA PRO A 189 6.13 2.91 -4.15
C PRO A 189 5.84 2.62 -2.68
N LYS A 190 6.37 3.44 -1.76
CA LYS A 190 6.14 3.32 -0.30
C LYS A 190 4.67 3.57 0.06
N LEU A 191 3.92 4.25 -0.80
CA LEU A 191 2.51 4.60 -0.58
C LEU A 191 1.52 3.55 -1.14
N ARG A 192 2.03 2.48 -1.79
CA ARG A 192 1.24 1.41 -2.43
C ARG A 192 1.13 0.14 -1.59
N ILE A 193 1.97 0.01 -0.56
CA ILE A 193 2.19 -1.27 0.12
C ILE A 193 1.10 -1.62 1.14
N PHE A 194 0.24 -0.67 1.53
CA PHE A 194 -0.65 -0.86 2.67
C PHE A 194 -1.78 -1.85 2.41
N SER A 195 -2.01 -2.73 3.39
CA SER A 195 -3.04 -3.77 3.37
C SER A 195 -3.96 -3.66 4.59
N HIS A 196 -4.63 -2.52 4.75
CA HIS A 196 -5.49 -2.27 5.89
C HIS A 196 -6.88 -1.85 5.42
N PRO A 197 -7.99 -2.32 6.03
CA PRO A 197 -9.34 -1.94 5.62
C PRO A 197 -9.54 -0.42 5.63
N ASN A 198 -8.94 0.29 6.58
CA ASN A 198 -9.09 1.74 6.72
C ASN A 198 -7.90 2.57 6.20
N VAL A 199 -7.03 1.98 5.38
CA VAL A 199 -5.98 2.74 4.65
C VAL A 199 -6.16 2.47 3.17
N LEU A 200 -6.30 3.54 2.39
CA LEU A 200 -6.43 3.48 0.94
C LEU A 200 -5.04 3.67 0.31
N PRO A 201 -4.37 2.59 -0.15
CA PRO A 201 -3.09 2.70 -0.82
C PRO A 201 -3.23 3.35 -2.20
N MET A 202 -2.15 3.95 -2.68
CA MET A 202 -2.03 4.33 -4.08
C MET A 202 -2.10 3.07 -4.96
N LEU A 203 -2.79 3.17 -6.10
CA LEU A 203 -2.74 2.11 -7.12
C LEU A 203 -1.39 2.10 -7.82
N GLY A 204 -0.92 3.30 -8.18
CA GLY A 204 0.35 3.49 -8.83
C GLY A 204 0.60 4.96 -9.14
N ALA A 205 1.62 5.17 -9.94
CA ALA A 205 2.00 6.48 -10.41
C ALA A 205 2.62 6.37 -11.80
N CYS A 206 2.59 7.47 -12.53
CA CYS A 206 3.26 7.58 -13.83
C CYS A 206 3.73 9.02 -14.08
N GLN A 207 4.51 9.18 -15.14
CA GLN A 207 4.96 10.47 -15.64
C GLN A 207 4.51 10.53 -17.12
N SER A 208 3.80 11.59 -17.52
CA SER A 208 3.44 11.76 -18.94
C SER A 208 4.49 12.57 -19.69
N PRO A 209 4.93 12.13 -20.88
CA PRO A 209 5.58 13.00 -21.85
C PRO A 209 4.58 14.04 -22.43
N PRO A 210 5.02 15.21 -22.93
CA PRO A 210 6.41 15.59 -23.20
C PRO A 210 7.09 16.49 -22.14
N ALA A 211 6.43 16.88 -21.04
CA ALA A 211 7.12 17.46 -19.87
C ALA A 211 6.23 17.32 -18.61
N PRO A 212 6.70 16.69 -17.51
CA PRO A 212 5.83 15.84 -16.69
C PRO A 212 5.45 16.49 -15.36
N HIS A 213 4.16 16.70 -15.18
CA HIS A 213 3.57 16.71 -13.85
C HIS A 213 3.47 15.27 -13.36
N PRO A 214 4.01 14.91 -12.18
CA PRO A 214 3.88 13.55 -11.67
C PRO A 214 2.41 13.23 -11.46
N ILE A 215 2.01 12.03 -11.89
CA ILE A 215 0.63 11.57 -11.86
C ILE A 215 0.52 10.48 -10.82
N ILE A 216 -0.38 10.67 -9.87
CA ILE A 216 -0.78 9.68 -8.88
C ILE A 216 -2.09 9.05 -9.33
N ILE A 217 -2.19 7.73 -9.21
CA ILE A 217 -3.39 6.98 -9.56
C ILE A 217 -3.91 6.31 -8.28
N THR A 218 -5.19 6.50 -7.98
CA THR A 218 -5.88 5.88 -6.84
C THR A 218 -7.25 5.37 -7.28
N HIS A 219 -7.88 4.58 -6.41
CA HIS A 219 -9.23 4.05 -6.67
C HIS A 219 -10.25 5.18 -6.76
N TRP A 220 -11.26 5.00 -7.61
CA TRP A 220 -12.46 5.82 -7.57
C TRP A 220 -13.25 5.55 -6.29
N MET A 221 -13.70 6.63 -5.65
CA MET A 221 -14.47 6.61 -4.41
C MET A 221 -15.78 7.35 -4.70
N PRO A 222 -16.93 6.65 -4.77
CA PRO A 222 -18.17 7.22 -5.32
C PRO A 222 -18.71 8.39 -4.48
N TYR A 223 -18.41 8.40 -3.18
CA TYR A 223 -18.81 9.47 -2.26
C TYR A 223 -17.72 10.53 -2.07
N GLY A 224 -16.56 10.37 -2.69
CA GLY A 224 -15.42 11.26 -2.53
C GLY A 224 -14.80 11.20 -1.14
N SER A 225 -14.34 12.35 -0.67
CA SER A 225 -13.77 12.52 0.67
C SER A 225 -14.85 12.70 1.73
N LEU A 226 -14.49 12.48 3.00
CA LEU A 226 -15.35 12.80 4.13
C LEU A 226 -15.80 14.27 4.09
N TYR A 227 -14.93 15.19 3.67
CA TYR A 227 -15.30 16.59 3.48
C TYR A 227 -16.46 16.76 2.48
N ASN A 228 -16.44 16.04 1.36
CA ASN A 228 -17.54 16.11 0.38
C ASN A 228 -18.85 15.63 1.00
N VAL A 229 -18.79 14.51 1.73
CA VAL A 229 -19.93 13.91 2.43
C VAL A 229 -20.55 14.86 3.45
N LEU A 230 -19.72 15.56 4.21
CA LEU A 230 -20.19 16.43 5.29
C LEU A 230 -20.67 17.80 4.82
N HIS A 231 -20.02 18.38 3.81
CA HIS A 231 -20.14 19.82 3.53
C HIS A 231 -20.57 20.17 2.11
N GLU A 232 -20.31 19.31 1.11
CA GLU A 232 -20.58 19.62 -0.30
C GLU A 232 -21.82 18.91 -0.86
N GLY A 233 -22.53 18.17 0.00
CA GLY A 233 -23.76 17.48 -0.34
C GLY A 233 -23.50 16.17 -1.09
N THR A 234 -23.86 15.05 -0.46
CA THR A 234 -23.88 13.73 -1.11
C THR A 234 -25.27 13.12 -1.02
N ASN A 235 -25.52 12.05 -1.77
CA ASN A 235 -26.82 11.37 -1.81
C ASN A 235 -27.17 10.62 -0.52
N PHE A 236 -26.38 10.73 0.55
CA PHE A 236 -26.66 10.10 1.83
C PHE A 236 -26.41 11.07 2.98
N VAL A 237 -27.22 10.93 4.03
CA VAL A 237 -27.09 11.71 5.26
C VAL A 237 -26.31 10.89 6.27
N VAL A 238 -25.29 11.49 6.88
CA VAL A 238 -24.53 10.85 7.95
C VAL A 238 -25.29 11.04 9.26
N ASP A 239 -25.84 9.97 9.82
CA ASP A 239 -26.42 9.98 11.16
C ASP A 239 -25.34 9.79 12.24
N GLN A 240 -25.76 9.76 13.51
CA GLN A 240 -24.84 9.61 14.63
C GLN A 240 -24.12 8.25 14.61
N THR A 241 -24.82 7.18 14.22
CA THR A 241 -24.26 5.83 14.16
C THR A 241 -23.18 5.73 13.09
N GLN A 242 -23.43 6.28 11.90
CA GLN A 242 -22.48 6.32 10.80
C GLN A 242 -21.30 7.24 11.10
N ALA A 243 -21.53 8.36 11.80
CA ALA A 243 -20.44 9.22 12.28
C ALA A 243 -19.49 8.48 13.24
N VAL A 244 -20.04 7.70 14.19
CA VAL A 244 -19.25 6.85 15.09
C VAL A 244 -18.51 5.76 14.32
N LYS A 245 -19.13 5.16 13.29
CA LYS A 245 -18.46 4.18 12.42
C LYS A 245 -17.28 4.81 11.68
N PHE A 246 -17.46 5.99 11.07
CA PHE A 246 -16.36 6.71 10.42
C PHE A 246 -15.24 7.07 11.39
N ALA A 247 -15.58 7.54 12.59
CA ALA A 247 -14.59 7.82 13.64
C ALA A 247 -13.77 6.56 14.00
N LEU A 248 -14.44 5.42 14.18
CA LEU A 248 -13.79 4.15 14.48
C LEU A 248 -12.86 3.70 13.34
N ASP A 249 -13.35 3.77 12.10
CA ASP A 249 -12.59 3.43 10.90
C ASP A 249 -11.31 4.28 10.80
N ILE A 250 -11.43 5.60 10.97
CA ILE A 250 -10.29 6.53 10.95
C ILE A 250 -9.32 6.18 12.08
N ALA A 251 -9.80 5.93 13.30
CA ALA A 251 -8.96 5.54 14.43
C ALA A 251 -8.20 4.23 14.17
N CYS A 252 -8.86 3.22 13.58
CA CYS A 252 -8.22 1.97 13.20
C CYS A 252 -7.13 2.18 12.15
N GLY A 253 -7.40 3.01 11.13
CA GLY A 253 -6.42 3.40 10.11
C GLY A 253 -5.21 4.10 10.73
N MET A 254 -5.44 5.09 11.61
CA MET A 254 -4.38 5.80 12.32
C MET A 254 -3.55 4.90 13.21
N ALA A 255 -4.21 4.07 14.03
CA ALA A 255 -3.54 3.13 14.92
C ALA A 255 -2.60 2.23 14.13
N PHE A 256 -3.06 1.71 12.98
CA PHE A 256 -2.22 0.96 12.07
C PHE A 256 -1.04 1.80 11.53
N LEU A 257 -1.27 3.01 11.02
CA LEU A 257 -0.20 3.88 10.52
C LEU A 257 0.83 4.26 11.59
N HIS A 258 0.43 4.35 12.86
CA HIS A 258 1.30 4.62 14.00
C HIS A 258 2.20 3.44 14.36
N THR A 259 1.90 2.22 13.88
CA THR A 259 2.77 1.04 14.03
C THR A 259 3.94 1.01 13.04
N LEU A 260 3.94 1.90 12.04
CA LEU A 260 4.99 1.97 11.04
C LEU A 260 6.25 2.62 11.60
N GLU A 261 7.39 1.99 11.37
CA GLU A 261 8.70 2.53 11.70
C GLU A 261 9.58 2.62 10.43
N PRO A 262 10.07 3.80 10.03
CA PRO A 262 9.59 5.11 10.46
C PRO A 262 8.14 5.37 10.02
N MET A 263 7.42 6.22 10.77
CA MET A 263 6.10 6.71 10.36
C MET A 263 6.17 7.42 9.01
N ILE A 264 5.07 7.37 8.25
CA ILE A 264 4.97 8.02 6.94
C ILE A 264 5.24 9.53 7.09
N PRO A 265 6.26 10.08 6.42
CA PRO A 265 6.56 11.50 6.49
C PRO A 265 5.50 12.30 5.74
N ARG A 266 5.20 13.51 6.22
CA ARG A 266 4.32 14.49 5.54
C ARG A 266 2.91 13.97 5.21
N HIS A 267 2.42 13.03 6.03
CA HIS A 267 1.01 12.70 6.10
C HIS A 267 0.32 13.71 7.02
N SER A 268 -0.85 14.21 6.61
CA SER A 268 -1.67 15.11 7.43
C SER A 268 -3.12 14.64 7.37
N LEU A 269 -3.64 14.24 8.52
CA LEU A 269 -5.00 13.77 8.64
C LEU A 269 -5.98 14.96 8.62
N ASN A 270 -7.01 14.88 7.78
CA ASN A 270 -8.11 15.84 7.71
C ASN A 270 -9.28 15.21 6.92
N SER A 271 -10.44 15.87 6.88
CA SER A 271 -11.62 15.30 6.21
C SER A 271 -11.47 15.21 4.69
N LYS A 272 -10.53 15.96 4.08
CA LYS A 272 -10.22 15.87 2.64
C LYS A 272 -9.29 14.68 2.31
N SER A 273 -8.54 14.18 3.28
CA SER A 273 -7.63 13.01 3.11
C SER A 273 -8.26 11.68 3.55
N VAL A 274 -9.47 11.70 4.09
CA VAL A 274 -10.27 10.51 4.38
C VAL A 274 -11.26 10.29 3.23
N MET A 275 -11.21 9.12 2.58
CA MET A 275 -12.10 8.76 1.48
C MET A 275 -13.19 7.81 1.95
N ILE A 276 -14.40 7.96 1.39
CA ILE A 276 -15.56 7.14 1.73
C ILE A 276 -15.84 6.16 0.59
N ASP A 277 -15.76 4.87 0.92
CA ASP A 277 -15.96 3.76 -0.01
C ASP A 277 -17.46 3.44 -0.21
N GLU A 278 -17.78 2.63 -1.21
CA GLU A 278 -19.15 2.24 -1.54
C GLU A 278 -19.90 1.54 -0.40
N ASP A 279 -19.18 0.87 0.51
CA ASP A 279 -19.70 0.17 1.68
C ASP A 279 -19.78 1.03 2.96
N MET A 280 -19.65 2.36 2.81
CA MET A 280 -19.62 3.33 3.91
C MET A 280 -18.48 3.05 4.91
N THR A 281 -17.33 2.62 4.39
CA THR A 281 -16.08 2.51 5.16
C THR A 281 -15.22 3.75 4.93
N ALA A 282 -14.73 4.36 6.00
CA ALA A 282 -13.76 5.44 5.89
C ALA A 282 -12.33 4.88 5.75
N ARG A 283 -11.57 5.44 4.80
CA ARG A 283 -10.20 5.03 4.51
C ARG A 283 -9.26 6.24 4.41
N ILE A 284 -8.15 6.21 5.14
CA ILE A 284 -7.13 7.25 5.07
C ILE A 284 -6.35 7.11 3.75
N SER A 285 -6.38 8.14 2.91
CA SER A 285 -5.79 8.13 1.58
C SER A 285 -4.28 8.37 1.59
N MET A 286 -3.54 7.41 1.08
CA MET A 286 -2.10 7.54 0.87
C MET A 286 -1.76 8.38 -0.35
N ALA A 287 -2.73 8.62 -1.24
CA ALA A 287 -2.57 9.50 -2.39
C ALA A 287 -2.55 11.00 -2.02
N ASP A 288 -2.84 11.34 -0.75
CA ASP A 288 -2.82 12.71 -0.24
C ASP A 288 -1.57 13.03 0.59
N VAL A 289 -0.71 12.03 0.83
CA VAL A 289 0.63 12.21 1.40
C VAL A 289 1.46 13.08 0.46
N LYS A 290 2.13 14.09 1.01
CA LYS A 290 2.95 15.01 0.22
C LYS A 290 4.35 14.46 0.00
N PHE A 291 4.81 14.46 -1.25
CA PHE A 291 6.19 14.12 -1.60
C PHE A 291 7.18 15.17 -1.08
N SER A 292 8.45 14.80 -0.88
CA SER A 292 9.50 15.70 -0.38
C SER A 292 9.62 17.03 -1.13
N PHE A 293 9.40 17.04 -2.44
CA PHE A 293 9.48 18.23 -3.28
C PHE A 293 8.19 19.07 -3.35
N GLN A 294 7.08 18.59 -2.81
CA GLN A 294 5.81 19.31 -2.87
C GLN A 294 5.73 20.37 -1.78
N CYS A 295 5.33 21.58 -2.18
CA CYS A 295 4.92 22.68 -1.30
C CYS A 295 5.80 22.84 -0.04
N PRO A 296 7.12 23.04 -0.20
CA PRO A 296 7.99 23.24 0.96
C PRO A 296 7.52 24.48 1.73
N GLY A 297 7.24 24.32 3.02
CA GLY A 297 6.81 25.40 3.92
C GLY A 297 5.39 25.95 3.69
N ARG A 298 4.52 25.26 2.93
CA ARG A 298 3.11 25.67 2.74
C ARG A 298 2.15 24.57 3.17
N MET A 299 1.09 24.96 3.88
CA MET A 299 0.03 24.07 4.34
C MET A 299 -1.35 24.58 3.92
N TYR A 300 -2.12 23.74 3.24
CA TYR A 300 -3.40 24.13 2.62
C TYR A 300 -4.63 23.76 3.46
N SER A 301 -4.45 22.94 4.48
CA SER A 301 -5.51 22.54 5.42
C SER A 301 -5.05 22.71 6.87
N PRO A 302 -4.58 23.91 7.29
CA PRO A 302 -4.05 24.14 8.62
C PRO A 302 -5.11 23.98 9.72
N ALA A 303 -6.41 24.10 9.39
CA ALA A 303 -7.52 23.98 10.33
C ALA A 303 -7.59 22.63 11.09
N TRP A 304 -7.02 21.56 10.52
CA TRP A 304 -6.94 20.24 11.17
C TRP A 304 -5.59 19.97 11.82
N VAL A 305 -4.64 20.89 11.74
CA VAL A 305 -3.26 20.63 12.17
C VAL A 305 -3.05 21.18 13.58
N ALA A 306 -2.33 20.41 14.38
CA ALA A 306 -2.00 20.79 15.74
C ALA A 306 -1.17 22.09 15.79
N PRO A 307 -1.42 23.00 16.75
CA PRO A 307 -0.67 24.25 16.89
C PRO A 307 0.85 24.03 16.96
N GLU A 308 1.31 23.01 17.67
CA GLU A 308 2.73 22.69 17.75
C GLU A 308 3.32 22.22 16.42
N ALA A 309 2.51 21.55 15.60
CA ALA A 309 2.93 21.07 14.28
C ALA A 309 2.96 22.19 13.22
N LEU A 310 2.26 23.30 13.47
CA LEU A 310 2.34 24.52 12.66
C LEU A 310 3.64 25.30 12.92
N GLN A 311 4.15 25.25 14.17
CA GLN A 311 5.27 26.09 14.61
C GLN A 311 6.64 25.39 14.54
N LYS A 312 6.68 24.08 14.82
CA LYS A 312 7.94 23.35 15.00
C LYS A 312 8.47 22.76 13.71
N LYS A 313 9.78 22.47 13.69
CA LYS A 313 10.40 21.71 12.59
C LYS A 313 9.91 20.26 12.59
N PRO A 314 9.81 19.59 11.42
CA PRO A 314 9.32 18.21 11.32
C PRO A 314 9.99 17.18 12.22
N GLU A 315 11.23 17.41 12.64
CA GLU A 315 12.02 16.56 13.52
C GLU A 315 11.69 16.75 15.01
N GLU A 316 11.11 17.90 15.36
CA GLU A 316 10.78 18.32 16.74
C GLU A 316 9.30 18.05 17.09
N ILE A 317 8.48 17.72 16.08
CA ILE A 317 7.05 17.43 16.25
C ILE A 317 6.87 16.01 16.80
N ASN A 318 6.12 15.89 17.91
CA ASN A 318 5.56 14.61 18.29
C ASN A 318 4.41 14.25 17.35
N ARG A 319 4.74 13.51 16.28
CA ARG A 319 3.78 13.20 15.20
C ARG A 319 2.54 12.46 15.69
N ARG A 320 2.69 11.54 16.64
CA ARG A 320 1.53 10.80 17.18
C ARG A 320 0.57 11.74 17.91
N SER A 321 1.10 12.65 18.73
CA SER A 321 0.28 13.67 19.40
C SER A 321 -0.38 14.62 18.39
N ALA A 322 0.34 15.07 17.37
CA ALA A 322 -0.21 15.94 16.34
C ALA A 322 -1.32 15.25 15.53
N ASP A 323 -1.15 13.97 15.19
CA ASP A 323 -2.19 13.18 14.53
C ASP A 323 -3.43 12.99 15.42
N MET A 324 -3.24 12.80 16.74
CA MET A 324 -4.36 12.72 17.70
C MET A 324 -5.14 14.03 17.80
N TRP A 325 -4.47 15.18 17.68
CA TRP A 325 -5.13 16.48 17.56
C TRP A 325 -5.98 16.54 16.28
N SER A 326 -5.41 16.20 15.12
CA SER A 326 -6.15 16.16 13.86
C SER A 326 -7.37 15.25 13.93
N PHE A 327 -7.25 14.12 14.62
CA PHE A 327 -8.37 13.22 14.88
C PHE A 327 -9.44 13.84 15.78
N ALA A 328 -9.06 14.57 16.83
CA ALA A 328 -10.01 15.29 17.67
C ALA A 328 -10.79 16.36 16.86
N VAL A 329 -10.13 17.08 15.96
CA VAL A 329 -10.79 18.02 15.04
C VAL A 329 -11.77 17.30 14.12
N LEU A 330 -11.39 16.12 13.59
CA LEU A 330 -12.29 15.29 12.79
C LEU A 330 -13.52 14.80 13.57
N LEU A 331 -13.35 14.41 14.84
CA LEU A 331 -14.46 14.04 15.71
C LEU A 331 -15.42 15.22 15.93
N TRP A 332 -14.87 16.41 16.17
CA TRP A 332 -15.66 17.63 16.28
C TRP A 332 -16.44 17.90 14.98
N GLU A 333 -15.78 17.87 13.83
CA GLU A 333 -16.39 18.08 12.50
C GLU A 333 -17.49 17.05 12.19
N LEU A 334 -17.28 15.78 12.57
CA LEU A 334 -18.28 14.72 12.43
C LEU A 334 -19.53 14.96 13.29
N VAL A 335 -19.41 15.64 14.42
CA VAL A 335 -20.52 15.90 15.34
C VAL A 335 -21.24 17.20 14.99
N THR A 336 -20.50 18.28 14.74
CA THR A 336 -21.08 19.61 14.50
C THR A 336 -21.56 19.79 13.07
N ARG A 337 -21.01 19.03 12.12
CA ARG A 337 -21.19 19.26 10.67
C ARG A 337 -20.73 20.65 10.22
N GLU A 338 -19.82 21.25 10.98
CA GLU A 338 -19.24 22.55 10.66
C GLU A 338 -17.82 22.37 10.13
N VAL A 339 -17.43 23.24 9.20
CA VAL A 339 -16.03 23.29 8.74
C VAL A 339 -15.18 23.93 9.86
N PRO A 340 -14.10 23.27 10.32
CA PRO A 340 -13.27 23.82 11.39
C PRO A 340 -12.69 25.19 11.01
N PHE A 341 -12.88 26.19 11.87
CA PHE A 341 -12.42 27.57 11.67
C PHE A 341 -12.85 28.18 10.32
N ALA A 342 -14.07 27.89 9.86
CA ALA A 342 -14.60 28.33 8.56
C ALA A 342 -14.54 29.85 8.31
N ASP A 343 -14.60 30.62 9.38
CA ASP A 343 -14.58 32.06 9.47
C ASP A 343 -13.17 32.66 9.37
N LEU A 344 -12.11 31.83 9.36
CA LEU A 344 -10.72 32.26 9.26
C LEU A 344 -10.07 31.76 7.98
N SER A 345 -9.23 32.60 7.37
CA SER A 345 -8.38 32.18 6.27
C SER A 345 -7.28 31.23 6.75
N ASN A 346 -6.76 30.39 5.84
CA ASN A 346 -5.63 29.50 6.14
C ASN A 346 -4.41 30.24 6.72
N MET A 347 -4.18 31.50 6.31
CA MET A 347 -3.09 32.33 6.84
C MET A 347 -3.38 32.77 8.28
N GLU A 348 -4.61 33.19 8.57
CA GLU A 348 -5.03 33.56 9.93
C GLU A 348 -4.99 32.38 10.88
N ILE A 349 -5.38 31.18 10.45
CA ILE A 349 -5.29 29.96 11.26
C ILE A 349 -3.83 29.65 11.60
N GLY A 350 -2.94 29.77 10.61
CA GLY A 350 -1.50 29.60 10.83
C GLY A 350 -0.91 30.60 11.81
N MET A 351 -1.33 31.88 11.73
CA MET A 351 -0.82 32.97 12.58
C MET A 351 -1.45 33.04 13.97
N LYS A 352 -2.76 32.80 14.11
CA LYS A 352 -3.44 32.81 15.42
C LYS A 352 -2.97 31.67 16.33
N SER A 353 -2.47 30.59 15.73
CA SER A 353 -1.80 29.52 16.46
C SER A 353 -0.47 29.95 17.06
N GLU A 354 0.12 31.10 16.68
CA GLU A 354 1.37 31.65 17.26
C GLU A 354 1.15 32.44 18.57
N GLN A 355 -0.09 32.78 18.92
CA GLN A 355 -0.36 33.48 20.17
C GLN A 355 -0.64 32.44 21.27
N PRO A 356 0.13 32.43 22.37
CA PRO A 356 -0.23 31.61 23.52
C PRO A 356 -1.63 32.05 23.98
N ALA A 357 -2.54 31.08 24.13
CA ALA A 357 -3.80 31.32 24.80
C ALA A 357 -3.51 32.01 26.15
N LEU A 358 -4.07 33.20 26.33
CA LEU A 358 -4.02 33.97 27.57
C LEU A 358 -4.62 33.19 28.74
#